data_AF-A0A9P6E107-F1
#
_entry.id   AF-A0A9P6E107-F1
#
_cell.length_a   1.000
_cell.length_b   1.000
_cell.length_c   1.000
_cell.angle_alpha   90.00
_cell.angle_beta   90.00
_cell.angle_gamma   90.00
#
_symmetry.space_group_name_H-M   'P 1'
#
loop_
_entity.id
_entity.type
_entity.pdbx_description
1 polymer ?
#
loop_
_entity_poly.entity_id
_entity_poly.type
_entity_poly.pdbx_seq_one_letter_code
_entity_poly.pdbx_strand_id
1 'polypeptide(L)'
;MERNWHPVHNAVDAISMAVHRYTSLRPPRTHPHQQNKVFEFALQGAITVTLVTANYGRAPETPKYLYKILPSSAPPPTPLPSALPLSPLDSTDGYIHLSTAAQTPATANRFFANETTLYILKVEYTRVAADVKWEEAGSGIFAHLYNGGKLGIHEIVDVKQWEKGDQDWKTSLDGVAWLE
;
A
#
# COMPACT_ATOMS: atom_id res chain seq x y z
N MET A 1 45.19 -43.85 -24.01
CA MET A 1 45.74 -43.31 -22.75
C MET A 1 44.64 -42.55 -22.06
N GLU A 2 44.22 -43.06 -20.92
CA GLU A 2 43.16 -42.52 -20.07
C GLU A 2 43.53 -41.13 -19.54
N ARG A 3 42.53 -40.26 -19.43
CA ARG A 3 42.37 -39.40 -18.25
C ARG A 3 40.87 -39.21 -17.98
N ASN A 4 40.42 -39.86 -16.91
CA ASN A 4 39.22 -39.52 -16.16
C ASN A 4 39.27 -38.07 -15.67
N TRP A 5 38.14 -37.36 -15.68
CA TRP A 5 37.60 -36.66 -14.50
C TRP A 5 36.11 -36.30 -14.70
N HIS A 6 35.38 -36.33 -13.58
CA HIS A 6 33.92 -36.41 -13.40
C HIS A 6 33.14 -35.08 -13.59
N PRO A 7 31.79 -35.14 -13.70
CA PRO A 7 30.91 -34.00 -13.98
C PRO A 7 30.55 -33.17 -12.72
N VAL A 8 29.75 -32.11 -12.96
CA VAL A 8 28.96 -31.18 -12.10
C VAL A 8 29.50 -29.78 -11.73
N HIS A 9 28.53 -28.84 -11.77
CA HIS A 9 28.47 -27.40 -11.43
C HIS A 9 28.53 -26.45 -12.64
N ASN A 10 27.54 -25.63 -12.99
CA ASN A 10 26.35 -25.14 -12.28
C ASN A 10 25.23 -24.75 -13.27
N ALA A 11 23.99 -25.11 -12.97
CA ALA A 11 22.79 -24.64 -13.67
C ALA A 11 22.57 -23.10 -13.57
N VAL A 12 23.31 -22.45 -12.67
CA VAL A 12 23.23 -21.02 -12.38
C VAL A 12 23.77 -20.17 -13.55
N ASP A 13 24.81 -20.64 -14.26
CA ASP A 13 25.42 -19.89 -15.36
C ASP A 13 24.53 -19.86 -16.61
N ALA A 14 23.77 -20.94 -16.86
CA ALA A 14 22.80 -21.01 -17.95
C ALA A 14 21.60 -20.07 -17.71
N ILE A 15 21.16 -19.92 -16.46
CA ILE A 15 20.05 -19.03 -16.07
C ILE A 15 20.47 -17.57 -16.18
N SER A 16 21.70 -17.23 -15.77
CA SER A 16 22.24 -15.87 -15.86
C SER A 16 22.32 -15.38 -17.33
N MET A 17 22.71 -16.26 -18.26
CA MET A 17 22.75 -15.94 -19.70
C MET A 17 21.37 -15.76 -20.34
N ALA A 18 20.34 -16.45 -19.85
CA ALA A 18 18.98 -16.34 -20.38
C ALA A 18 18.29 -15.04 -19.96
N VAL A 19 18.48 -14.62 -18.70
CA VAL A 19 17.89 -13.38 -18.17
C VAL A 19 18.51 -12.13 -18.81
N HIS A 20 19.83 -12.14 -19.06
CA HIS A 20 20.52 -10.99 -19.67
C HIS A 20 20.14 -10.72 -21.14
N ARG A 21 19.72 -11.76 -21.89
CA ARG A 21 19.20 -11.59 -23.26
C ARG A 21 17.80 -10.97 -23.30
N TYR A 22 17.00 -11.12 -22.25
CA TYR A 22 15.63 -10.60 -22.21
C TYR A 22 15.57 -9.10 -21.92
N THR A 23 16.43 -8.58 -21.04
CA THR A 23 16.46 -7.15 -20.66
C THR A 23 16.98 -6.21 -21.76
N SER A 24 17.52 -6.76 -22.86
CA SER A 24 18.09 -5.97 -23.96
C SER A 24 17.12 -5.73 -25.13
N LEU A 25 15.92 -6.31 -25.10
CA LEU A 25 14.91 -6.09 -26.14
C LEU A 25 14.06 -4.85 -25.79
N ARG A 26 14.22 -3.76 -26.56
CA ARG A 26 13.32 -2.60 -26.46
C ARG A 26 11.91 -3.02 -26.88
N PRO A 27 10.86 -2.63 -26.14
CA PRO A 27 9.50 -3.00 -26.53
C PRO A 27 9.05 -2.17 -27.75
N PRO A 28 8.33 -2.76 -28.71
CA PRO A 28 7.67 -2.01 -29.77
C PRO A 28 6.46 -1.26 -29.21
N ARG A 29 6.25 -0.02 -29.68
CA ARG A 29 5.05 0.80 -29.40
C ARG A 29 3.80 0.11 -29.97
N THR A 30 2.84 -0.29 -29.13
CA THR A 30 1.41 -0.35 -29.49
C THR A 30 0.50 -0.28 -28.24
N HIS A 31 -0.68 0.29 -28.43
CA HIS A 31 -1.76 0.55 -27.46
C HIS A 31 -2.58 -0.70 -27.07
N PRO A 32 -3.43 -0.64 -26.02
CA PRO A 32 -3.74 -1.80 -25.19
C PRO A 32 -4.93 -2.60 -25.70
N HIS A 33 -4.73 -3.90 -25.85
CA HIS A 33 -5.77 -4.89 -25.64
C HIS A 33 -5.11 -6.04 -24.85
N GLN A 34 -5.52 -6.20 -23.60
CA GLN A 34 -4.99 -7.24 -22.71
C GLN A 34 -5.30 -8.63 -23.28
N GLN A 35 -4.26 -9.41 -23.58
CA GLN A 35 -4.35 -10.86 -23.67
C GLN A 35 -3.30 -11.46 -22.73
N ASN A 36 -3.75 -12.07 -21.65
CA ASN A 36 -2.90 -12.89 -20.79
C ASN A 36 -2.52 -14.16 -21.57
N LYS A 37 -1.27 -14.25 -22.02
CA LYS A 37 -0.70 -15.51 -22.51
C LYS A 37 0.06 -16.18 -21.36
N VAL A 38 -0.43 -17.33 -20.92
CA VAL A 38 0.30 -18.26 -20.06
C VAL A 38 1.18 -19.10 -20.99
N PHE A 39 2.48 -19.18 -20.71
CA PHE A 39 3.40 -20.08 -21.41
C PHE A 39 3.79 -21.21 -20.46
N GLU A 40 3.31 -22.42 -20.75
CA GLU A 40 3.80 -23.65 -20.14
C GLU A 40 5.06 -24.11 -20.89
N PHE A 41 6.18 -24.20 -20.18
CA PHE A 41 7.37 -24.88 -20.70
C PHE A 41 7.44 -26.27 -20.04
N ALA A 42 7.20 -27.31 -20.83
CA ALA A 42 7.50 -28.68 -20.43
C ALA A 42 9.00 -28.91 -20.56
N LEU A 43 9.69 -29.09 -19.44
CA LEU A 43 11.05 -29.65 -19.42
C LEU A 43 10.96 -31.11 -18.98
N GLN A 44 11.53 -32.01 -19.78
CA GLN A 44 11.66 -33.43 -19.43
C GLN A 44 12.68 -33.57 -18.28
N GLY A 45 12.19 -33.86 -17.08
CA GLY A 45 13.01 -34.11 -15.90
C GLY A 45 12.57 -33.27 -14.71
N ALA A 46 12.36 -33.94 -13.57
CA ALA A 46 11.84 -33.35 -12.34
C ALA A 46 12.77 -32.26 -11.77
N ILE A 47 12.59 -31.03 -12.24
CA ILE A 47 13.05 -29.83 -11.54
C ILE A 47 11.81 -28.99 -11.30
N THR A 48 11.26 -29.07 -10.10
CA THR A 48 10.24 -28.12 -9.64
C THR A 48 10.94 -26.77 -9.45
N VAL A 49 10.88 -25.91 -10.47
CA VAL A 49 11.27 -24.51 -10.33
C VAL A 49 10.11 -23.78 -9.67
N THR A 50 10.19 -23.56 -8.37
CA THR A 50 9.31 -22.58 -7.71
C THR A 50 9.70 -21.20 -8.25
N LEU A 51 8.94 -20.67 -9.20
CA LEU A 51 9.00 -19.26 -9.51
C LEU A 51 8.50 -18.50 -8.26
N VAL A 52 9.42 -17.98 -7.47
CA VAL A 52 9.12 -16.83 -6.62
C VAL A 52 8.99 -15.66 -7.59
N THR A 53 7.77 -15.39 -8.06
CA THR A 53 7.46 -14.10 -8.66
C THR A 53 7.71 -13.06 -7.59
N ALA A 54 8.89 -12.43 -7.63
CA ALA A 54 9.06 -11.13 -6.99
C ALA A 54 7.95 -10.24 -7.56
N ASN A 55 7.08 -9.74 -6.69
CA ASN A 55 5.90 -8.95 -7.03
C ASN A 55 6.30 -7.55 -7.56
N TYR A 56 7.09 -7.50 -8.64
CA TYR A 56 7.35 -6.30 -9.40
C TYR A 56 6.20 -6.12 -10.39
N GLY A 57 5.17 -5.37 -9.98
CA GLY A 57 4.13 -4.90 -10.91
C GLY A 57 2.68 -5.15 -10.51
N ARG A 58 2.40 -5.61 -9.28
CA ARG A 58 1.02 -5.56 -8.79
C ARG A 58 0.70 -4.10 -8.44
N ALA A 59 -0.27 -3.51 -9.14
CA ALA A 59 -0.94 -2.31 -8.63
C ALA A 59 -1.29 -2.59 -7.16
N PRO A 60 -1.09 -1.65 -6.22
CA PRO A 60 -1.44 -1.89 -4.83
C PRO A 60 -2.85 -2.47 -4.81
N GLU A 61 -3.07 -3.56 -4.06
CA GLU A 61 -4.43 -4.02 -3.81
C GLU A 61 -5.24 -2.80 -3.45
N THR A 62 -6.28 -2.50 -4.24
CA THR A 62 -7.15 -1.38 -3.93
C THR A 62 -7.66 -1.60 -2.52
N PRO A 63 -7.32 -0.73 -1.57
CA PRO A 63 -7.65 -0.98 -0.18
C PRO A 63 -9.16 -0.92 -0.04
N LYS A 64 -9.71 -1.74 0.85
CA LYS A 64 -11.15 -1.66 1.17
C LYS A 64 -11.46 -0.35 1.90
N TYR A 65 -10.55 0.06 2.78
CA TYR A 65 -10.68 1.27 3.57
C TYR A 65 -9.42 2.12 3.55
N LEU A 66 -9.64 3.43 3.72
CA LEU A 66 -8.62 4.40 4.05
C LEU A 66 -8.90 4.96 5.44
N TYR A 67 -7.88 5.55 6.05
CA TYR A 67 -7.96 5.99 7.44
C TYR A 67 -7.53 7.45 7.57
N LYS A 68 -8.35 8.22 8.29
CA LYS A 68 -8.03 9.59 8.73
C LYS A 68 -7.79 9.59 10.23
N ILE A 69 -6.68 10.19 10.66
CA ILE A 69 -6.34 10.35 12.07
C ILE A 69 -6.68 11.79 12.49
N LEU A 70 -7.38 11.94 13.60
CA LEU A 70 -7.67 13.22 14.25
C LEU A 70 -7.12 13.22 15.69
N PRO A 71 -6.54 14.33 16.15
CA PRO A 71 -6.09 14.46 17.53
C PRO A 71 -7.27 14.58 18.49
N SER A 72 -7.06 14.24 19.77
CA SER A 72 -8.08 14.37 20.81
C SER A 72 -8.58 15.81 21.03
N SER A 73 -7.75 16.80 20.67
CA SER A 73 -8.08 18.23 20.70
C SER A 73 -9.10 18.66 19.64
N ALA A 74 -9.33 17.84 18.61
CA ALA A 74 -10.31 18.07 17.56
C ALA A 74 -11.10 16.78 17.27
N PRO A 75 -11.91 16.30 18.24
CA PRO A 75 -12.68 15.07 18.08
C PRO A 75 -13.73 15.23 16.97
N PRO A 76 -14.07 14.15 16.24
CA PRO A 76 -15.12 14.22 15.23
C PRO A 76 -16.48 14.53 15.89
N PRO A 77 -17.29 15.45 15.32
CA PRO A 77 -18.63 15.74 15.84
C PRO A 77 -19.54 14.51 15.81
N THR A 78 -20.47 14.43 16.76
CA THR A 78 -21.51 13.40 16.80
C THR A 78 -22.90 14.07 16.80
N PRO A 79 -23.76 13.83 15.79
CA PRO A 79 -23.54 12.99 14.62
C PRO A 79 -22.47 13.57 13.68
N LEU A 80 -21.89 12.71 12.83
CA LEU A 80 -20.94 13.16 11.81
C LEU A 80 -21.63 14.15 10.85
N PRO A 81 -20.98 15.29 10.53
CA PRO A 81 -21.50 16.22 9.55
C PRO A 81 -21.34 15.66 8.12
N SER A 82 -21.93 16.34 7.13
CA SER A 82 -21.68 16.04 5.72
C SER A 82 -20.23 16.32 5.28
N ALA A 83 -19.54 17.22 5.99
CA ALA A 83 -18.12 17.49 5.80
C ALA A 83 -17.49 17.87 7.14
N LEU A 84 -16.38 17.22 7.48
CA LEU A 84 -15.58 17.52 8.66
C LEU A 84 -14.78 18.81 8.46
N PRO A 85 -14.48 19.56 9.54
CA PRO A 85 -13.46 20.59 9.49
C PRO A 85 -12.12 20.00 9.04
N LEU A 86 -11.44 20.68 8.11
CA LEU A 86 -10.11 20.29 7.66
C LEU A 86 -9.10 20.45 8.80
N SER A 87 -8.13 19.54 8.88
CA SER A 87 -6.97 19.80 9.72
C SER A 87 -6.16 20.97 9.17
N PRO A 88 -5.35 21.66 10.00
CA PRO A 88 -4.48 22.73 9.51
C PRO A 88 -3.58 22.30 8.36
N LEU A 89 -3.09 21.05 8.39
CA LEU A 89 -2.25 20.48 7.33
C LEU A 89 -3.06 20.27 6.05
N ASP A 90 -4.23 19.64 6.13
CA ASP A 90 -5.08 19.41 4.94
C ASP A 90 -5.52 20.73 4.29
N SER A 91 -5.82 21.75 5.11
CA SER A 91 -6.19 23.07 4.61
C SER A 91 -5.01 23.79 3.95
N THR A 92 -3.78 23.55 4.42
CA THR A 92 -2.56 24.15 3.86
C THR A 92 -2.21 23.49 2.53
N ASP A 93 -2.31 22.16 2.47
CA ASP A 93 -1.89 21.39 1.30
C ASP A 93 -3.00 21.28 0.23
N GLY A 94 -4.25 21.57 0.59
CA GLY A 94 -5.39 21.62 -0.33
C GLY A 94 -6.02 20.26 -0.63
N TYR A 95 -5.71 19.23 0.16
CA TYR A 95 -6.27 17.88 0.07
C TYR A 95 -6.28 17.21 1.45
N ILE A 96 -7.12 16.18 1.60
CA ILE A 96 -7.17 15.41 2.85
C ILE A 96 -6.16 14.27 2.80
N HIS A 97 -5.24 14.24 3.76
CA HIS A 97 -4.30 13.14 3.94
C HIS A 97 -5.00 11.90 4.49
N LEU A 98 -4.87 10.78 3.78
CA LEU A 98 -5.36 9.48 4.19
C LEU A 98 -4.23 8.45 4.17
N SER A 99 -4.32 7.49 5.09
CA SER A 99 -3.39 6.37 5.20
C SER A 99 -4.10 5.06 4.89
N THR A 100 -3.39 4.09 4.33
CA THR A 100 -3.82 2.69 4.36
C THR A 100 -3.74 2.12 5.78
N ALA A 101 -4.34 0.95 6.01
CA ALA A 101 -4.22 0.23 7.29
C ALA A 101 -2.75 0.09 7.73
N ALA A 102 -1.90 -0.41 6.84
CA ALA A 102 -0.47 -0.62 7.11
C ALA A 102 0.32 0.68 7.39
N GLN A 103 -0.12 1.81 6.85
CA GLN A 103 0.54 3.10 7.04
C GLN A 103 0.07 3.84 8.31
N THR A 104 -1.13 3.53 8.78
CA THR A 104 -1.78 4.26 9.89
C THR A 104 -0.94 4.27 11.17
N PRO A 105 -0.36 3.14 11.65
CA PRO A 105 0.46 3.14 12.87
C PRO A 105 1.70 4.05 12.76
N ALA A 106 2.42 4.00 11.63
CA ALA A 106 3.60 4.84 11.40
C ALA A 106 3.23 6.32 11.23
N THR A 107 2.09 6.61 10.60
CA THR A 107 1.56 7.97 10.44
C THR A 107 1.22 8.57 11.81
N ALA A 108 0.49 7.81 12.64
CA ALA A 108 0.16 8.18 14.01
C ALA A 108 1.43 8.46 14.82
N ASN A 109 2.44 7.59 14.71
CA ASN A 109 3.70 7.76 15.43
C ASN A 109 4.49 8.99 15.01
N ARG A 110 4.45 9.36 13.73
CA ARG A 110 5.20 10.50 13.20
C ARG A 110 4.57 11.84 13.54
N PHE A 111 3.26 11.96 13.36
CA PHE A 111 2.56 13.25 13.43
C PHE A 111 1.87 13.49 14.79
N PHE A 112 1.61 12.43 15.55
CA PHE A 112 0.82 12.48 16.77
C PHE A 112 1.55 11.84 17.97
N ALA A 113 2.88 11.77 17.94
CA ALA A 113 3.69 11.17 19.00
C ALA A 113 3.36 11.69 20.41
N ASN A 114 3.03 12.98 20.52
CA ASN A 114 2.73 13.66 21.78
C ASN A 114 1.26 13.53 22.20
N GLU A 115 0.38 13.02 21.34
CA GLU A 115 -1.00 12.72 21.71
C GLU A 115 -1.07 11.43 22.52
N THR A 116 -1.91 11.41 23.55
CA THR A 116 -2.24 10.20 24.33
C THR A 116 -3.51 9.54 23.83
N THR A 117 -4.33 10.27 23.08
CA THR A 117 -5.62 9.81 22.56
C THR A 117 -5.79 10.28 21.11
N LEU A 118 -6.27 9.39 20.26
CA LEU A 118 -6.56 9.67 18.86
C LEU A 118 -7.96 9.19 18.50
N TYR A 119 -8.57 9.85 17.53
CA TYR A 119 -9.71 9.32 16.80
C TYR A 119 -9.23 8.87 15.43
N ILE A 120 -9.59 7.65 15.03
CA ILE A 120 -9.31 7.13 13.69
C ILE A 120 -10.64 6.87 13.01
N LEU A 121 -10.79 7.45 11.82
CA LEU A 121 -12.00 7.39 11.00
C LEU A 121 -11.74 6.39 9.89
N LYS A 122 -12.60 5.38 9.76
CA LYS A 122 -12.57 4.39 8.69
C LYS A 122 -13.40 4.89 7.52
N VAL A 123 -12.76 5.09 6.37
CA VAL A 123 -13.34 5.65 5.15
C VAL A 123 -13.48 4.54 4.11
N GLU A 124 -14.67 4.34 3.55
CA GLU A 124 -14.87 3.35 2.48
C GLU A 124 -14.24 3.82 1.17
N TYR A 125 -13.22 3.10 0.69
CA TYR A 125 -12.40 3.54 -0.45
C TYR A 125 -13.24 3.75 -1.71
N THR A 126 -14.20 2.85 -1.99
CA THR A 126 -15.06 2.92 -3.18
C THR A 126 -15.89 4.20 -3.26
N ARG A 127 -16.18 4.85 -2.11
CA ARG A 127 -16.94 6.11 -2.05
C ARG A 127 -16.10 7.34 -2.36
N VAL A 128 -14.77 7.23 -2.24
CA VAL A 128 -13.83 8.34 -2.45
C VAL A 128 -12.86 8.12 -3.61
N ALA A 129 -12.83 6.91 -4.18
CA ALA A 129 -11.83 6.50 -5.18
C ALA A 129 -11.71 7.42 -6.39
N ALA A 130 -12.82 8.07 -6.81
CA ALA A 130 -12.83 8.98 -7.96
C ALA A 130 -11.97 10.24 -7.72
N ASP A 131 -11.80 10.65 -6.46
CA ASP A 131 -11.10 11.88 -6.06
C ASP A 131 -9.78 11.58 -5.34
N VAL A 132 -9.42 10.31 -5.16
CA VAL A 132 -8.15 9.91 -4.54
C VAL A 132 -7.02 9.89 -5.58
N LYS A 133 -5.91 10.52 -5.23
CA LYS A 133 -4.62 10.34 -5.91
C LYS A 133 -3.65 9.63 -4.99
N TRP A 134 -2.88 8.73 -5.57
CA TRP A 134 -1.81 8.01 -4.87
C TRP A 134 -0.47 8.66 -5.21
N GLU A 135 0.14 9.33 -4.24
CA GLU A 135 1.31 10.18 -4.46
C GLU A 135 2.43 9.86 -3.49
N GLU A 136 3.68 10.03 -3.93
CA GLU A 136 4.85 9.81 -3.09
C GLU A 136 4.96 10.89 -2.01
N ALA A 137 5.07 10.45 -0.76
CA ALA A 137 5.28 11.31 0.39
C ALA A 137 6.34 10.72 1.31
N GLY A 138 7.61 11.02 1.04
CA GLY A 138 8.79 10.77 1.89
C GLY A 138 9.08 9.30 2.23
N SER A 139 8.19 8.64 2.96
CA SER A 139 8.28 7.27 3.46
C SER A 139 7.39 6.26 2.72
N GLY A 140 6.66 6.67 1.67
CA GLY A 140 5.82 5.77 0.88
C GLY A 140 4.87 6.51 -0.04
N ILE A 141 3.93 5.76 -0.65
CA ILE A 141 2.87 6.30 -1.50
C ILE A 141 1.58 6.41 -0.66
N PHE A 142 1.04 7.61 -0.50
CA PHE A 142 -0.13 7.88 0.34
C PHE A 142 -1.34 8.27 -0.51
N ALA A 143 -2.53 8.09 0.06
CA ALA A 143 -3.78 8.49 -0.56
C ALA A 143 -4.10 9.94 -0.18
N HIS A 144 -4.24 10.80 -1.17
CA HIS A 144 -4.64 12.18 -1.02
C HIS A 144 -6.00 12.39 -1.67
N LEU A 145 -6.97 12.86 -0.89
CA LEU A 145 -8.35 13.04 -1.33
C LEU A 145 -8.60 14.50 -1.77
N TYR A 146 -8.90 14.68 -3.06
CA TYR A 146 -9.07 15.96 -3.75
C TYR A 146 -10.54 16.29 -4.04
N ASN A 147 -11.40 16.25 -3.03
CA ASN A 147 -12.83 16.49 -3.20
C ASN A 147 -13.33 17.84 -2.65
N GLY A 148 -12.42 18.79 -2.44
CA GLY A 148 -12.74 20.10 -1.86
C GLY A 148 -13.07 20.05 -0.36
N GLY A 149 -12.51 19.07 0.36
CA GLY A 149 -12.66 18.94 1.82
C GLY A 149 -13.97 18.28 2.26
N LYS A 150 -14.63 17.53 1.38
CA LYS A 150 -15.91 16.87 1.64
C LYS A 150 -15.70 15.45 2.15
N LEU A 151 -15.25 15.31 3.39
CA LEU A 151 -15.20 14.01 4.05
C LEU A 151 -16.12 14.02 5.26
N GLY A 152 -17.17 13.19 5.25
CA GLY A 152 -18.17 13.20 6.31
C GLY A 152 -18.98 11.91 6.40
N ILE A 153 -20.23 12.05 6.83
CA ILE A 153 -21.16 10.94 7.11
C ILE A 153 -21.39 10.00 5.92
N HIS A 154 -21.14 10.44 4.69
CA HIS A 154 -21.36 9.65 3.50
C HIS A 154 -20.20 8.71 3.17
N GLU A 155 -18.98 9.03 3.58
CA GLU A 155 -17.77 8.24 3.27
C GLU A 155 -17.24 7.47 4.48
N ILE A 156 -17.45 8.03 5.68
CA ILE A 156 -17.00 7.44 6.94
C ILE A 156 -17.98 6.35 7.36
N VAL A 157 -17.47 5.14 7.51
CA VAL A 157 -18.27 3.96 7.90
C VAL A 157 -18.12 3.60 9.37
N ASP A 158 -17.05 4.03 10.02
CA ASP A 158 -16.83 3.81 11.45
C ASP A 158 -15.84 4.85 12.02
N VAL A 159 -15.95 5.11 13.32
CA VAL A 159 -15.06 6.02 14.06
C VAL A 159 -14.69 5.36 15.38
N LYS A 160 -13.39 5.26 15.65
CA LYS A 160 -12.90 4.67 16.90
C LYS A 160 -11.91 5.59 17.60
N GLN A 161 -12.13 5.77 18.89
CA GLN A 161 -11.15 6.37 19.80
C GLN A 161 -10.13 5.31 20.22
N TRP A 162 -8.86 5.70 20.26
CA TRP A 162 -7.74 4.90 20.71
C TRP A 162 -6.95 5.65 21.77
N GLU A 163 -6.45 4.92 22.76
CA GLU A 163 -5.52 5.42 23.76
C GLU A 163 -4.16 4.77 23.53
N LYS A 164 -3.10 5.59 23.63
CA LYS A 164 -1.73 5.13 23.38
C LYS A 164 -1.20 4.24 24.50
N GLY A 165 -1.62 4.48 25.74
CA GLY A 165 -1.00 3.88 26.92
C GLY A 165 0.47 4.30 27.08
N ASP A 166 1.28 3.42 27.67
CA ASP A 166 2.70 3.67 27.99
C ASP A 166 3.67 3.41 26.82
N GLN A 167 3.15 3.06 25.64
CA GLN A 167 3.94 2.70 24.46
C GLN A 167 3.82 3.77 23.35
N ASP A 168 4.38 3.49 22.18
CA ASP A 168 4.26 4.38 21.02
C ASP A 168 3.01 4.04 20.17
N TRP A 169 2.65 4.93 19.23
CA TRP A 169 1.46 4.69 18.41
C TRP A 169 1.65 3.55 17.42
N LYS A 170 2.89 3.32 16.98
CA LYS A 170 3.20 2.21 16.10
C LYS A 170 2.83 0.89 16.79
N THR A 171 3.29 0.69 18.02
CA THR A 171 3.02 -0.51 18.82
C THR A 171 1.54 -0.62 19.20
N SER A 172 0.90 0.49 19.56
CA SER A 172 -0.52 0.51 19.96
C SER A 172 -1.50 0.12 18.86
N LEU A 173 -1.13 0.38 17.60
CA LEU A 173 -1.99 0.16 16.44
C LEU A 173 -1.49 -1.00 15.56
N ASP A 174 -0.35 -1.62 15.88
CA ASP A 174 0.18 -2.72 15.07
C ASP A 174 -0.71 -3.96 15.15
N GLY A 175 -0.99 -4.58 14.00
CA GLY A 175 -1.77 -5.81 13.92
C GLY A 175 -3.22 -5.74 14.42
N VAL A 176 -3.76 -4.55 14.71
CA VAL A 176 -5.15 -4.43 15.17
C VAL A 176 -6.11 -4.78 14.04
N ALA A 177 -6.99 -5.76 14.27
CA ALA A 177 -7.91 -6.27 13.24
C ALA A 177 -8.88 -5.21 12.68
N TRP A 178 -9.08 -4.09 13.39
CA TRP A 178 -9.91 -2.99 12.92
C TRP A 178 -9.25 -2.19 11.78
N LEU A 179 -7.91 -2.20 11.70
CA LEU A 179 -7.15 -1.69 10.57
C LEU A 179 -6.94 -2.83 9.56
N GLU A 180 -7.92 -3.01 8.67
CA GLU A 180 -7.96 -4.04 7.61
C GLU A 180 -7.85 -3.44 6.20
#